data_AF-A0A1X0VAE3-F1
#
_entry.id   AF-A0A1X0VAE3-F1
#
_cell.length_a   1.000
_cell.length_b   1.000
_cell.length_c   1.000
_cell.angle_alpha   90.00
_cell.angle_beta   90.00
_cell.angle_gamma   90.00
#
_symmetry.space_group_name_H-M   'P 1'
#
loop_
_entity.id
_entity.type
_entity.pdbx_description
1 polymer ?
#
loop_
_entity_poly.entity_id
_entity_poly.type
_entity_poly.pdbx_seq_one_letter_code
_entity_poly.pdbx_strand_id
1 'polypeptide(L)' 'ANGQAVEGLLKIANDANANVVGVGVVIEKTFQKGRQILDERGVRVESLARIKGFENDEVIFL' A
#
# COMPACT_ATOMS: atom_id res chain seq x y z
N ALA A 1 -4.79 -7.90 -1.95
CA ALA A 1 -4.09 -7.82 -0.67
C ALA A 1 -4.63 -6.61 0.08
N ASN A 2 -5.14 -6.80 1.30
CA ASN A 2 -5.86 -5.76 2.04
C ASN A 2 -4.93 -4.97 2.98
N GLY A 3 -3.68 -4.70 2.57
CA GLY A 3 -2.70 -3.96 3.40
C GLY A 3 -2.11 -4.72 4.60
N GLN A 4 -2.65 -5.89 4.98
CA GLN A 4 -2.26 -6.65 6.17
C GLN A 4 -0.75 -7.03 6.23
N ALA A 5 -0.11 -7.27 5.10
CA ALA A 5 1.32 -7.55 5.08
C ALA A 5 2.17 -6.32 5.45
N VAL A 6 1.79 -5.14 4.92
CA VAL A 6 2.45 -3.88 5.27
C VAL A 6 2.24 -3.56 6.74
N GLU A 7 1.03 -3.78 7.26
CA GLU A 7 0.72 -3.67 8.68
C GLU A 7 1.63 -4.53 9.57
N GLY A 8 1.84 -5.79 9.20
CA GLY A 8 2.77 -6.67 9.91
C GLY A 8 4.21 -6.15 9.89
N LEU A 9 4.68 -5.63 8.75
CA LEU A 9 6.01 -5.04 8.62
C LEU A 9 6.15 -3.75 9.44
N LEU A 10 5.13 -2.89 9.46
CA LEU A 10 5.10 -1.69 10.30
C LEU A 10 5.16 -2.06 11.78
N LYS A 11 4.44 -3.11 12.20
CA LYS A 11 4.51 -3.61 13.57
C LYS A 11 5.93 -4.07 13.93
N ILE A 12 6.58 -4.87 13.06
CA ILE A 12 7.96 -5.33 13.29
C ILE A 12 8.92 -4.15 13.39
N ALA A 13 8.80 -3.17 12.50
CA ALA A 13 9.63 -1.96 12.54
C ALA A 13 9.42 -1.17 13.84
N ASN A 14 8.16 -1.03 14.28
CA ASN A 14 7.83 -0.37 15.54
C ASN A 14 8.40 -1.14 16.75
N ASP A 15 8.25 -2.47 16.79
CA ASP A 15 8.82 -3.33 17.85
C ASP A 15 10.36 -3.23 17.92
N ALA A 16 11.00 -2.90 16.79
CA ALA A 16 12.44 -2.67 16.69
C ALA A 16 12.87 -1.21 16.98
N ASN A 17 11.95 -0.33 17.39
CA ASN A 17 12.19 1.12 17.52
C ASN A 17 12.73 1.78 16.24
N ALA A 18 12.39 1.24 15.06
CA ALA A 18 12.78 1.80 13.79
C ALA A 18 11.83 2.92 13.36
N ASN A 19 12.39 4.00 12.80
CA ASN A 19 11.61 5.07 12.20
C ASN A 19 11.26 4.74 10.75
N VAL A 20 9.99 4.39 10.50
CA VAL A 20 9.51 4.12 9.13
C VAL A 20 9.21 5.43 8.42
N VAL A 21 9.98 5.71 7.35
CA VAL A 21 9.81 6.95 6.56
C VAL A 21 8.75 6.83 5.45
N GLY A 22 8.30 5.61 5.15
CA GLY A 22 7.27 5.35 4.15
C GLY A 22 7.27 3.91 3.64
N VAL A 23 6.38 3.63 2.69
CA VAL A 23 6.19 2.34 2.04
C VAL A 23 6.24 2.54 0.53
N GLY A 24 7.12 1.78 -0.13
CA GLY A 24 7.18 1.69 -1.58
C GLY A 24 6.38 0.49 -2.08
N VAL A 25 5.50 0.72 -3.06
CA VAL A 25 4.67 -0.32 -3.67
C VAL A 25 4.93 -0.35 -5.17
N VAL A 26 5.30 -1.51 -5.73
CA VAL A 26 5.49 -1.61 -7.19
C VAL A 26 4.15 -1.54 -7.91
N ILE A 27 3.14 -2.29 -7.43
CA ILE A 27 1.79 -2.33 -8.02
C ILE A 27 0.74 -2.13 -6.92
N GLU A 28 0.10 -0.98 -6.91
CA GLU A 28 -1.05 -0.65 -6.06
C GLU A 28 -2.35 -1.00 -6.78
N LYS A 29 -3.27 -1.70 -6.11
CA LYS A 29 -4.65 -1.86 -6.58
C LYS A 29 -5.52 -0.89 -5.81
N THR A 30 -5.90 0.22 -6.43
CA THR A 30 -6.54 1.37 -5.77
C THR A 30 -7.95 1.06 -5.27
N PHE A 31 -8.60 0.06 -5.86
CA PHE A 31 -9.91 -0.47 -5.44
C PHE A 31 -9.84 -1.38 -4.21
N GLN A 32 -8.66 -1.62 -3.63
CA GLN A 32 -8.51 -2.37 -2.38
C GLN A 32 -8.24 -1.43 -1.19
N LYS A 33 -8.74 -1.81 -0.01
CA LYS A 33 -8.69 -0.98 1.22
C LYS A 33 -7.29 -0.77 1.81
N GLY A 34 -6.25 -1.43 1.28
CA GLY A 34 -4.92 -1.43 1.87
C GLY A 34 -4.28 -0.03 1.97
N ARG A 35 -4.49 0.81 0.95
CA ARG A 35 -3.95 2.19 0.93
C ARG A 35 -4.59 3.08 2.00
N GLN A 36 -5.91 3.01 2.13
CA GLN A 36 -6.65 3.82 3.10
C GLN A 36 -6.15 3.59 4.53
N ILE A 37 -5.88 2.34 4.92
CA ILE A 37 -5.36 2.00 6.25
C ILE A 37 -4.00 2.69 6.51
N LEU A 38 -3.13 2.74 5.50
CA LEU A 38 -1.81 3.36 5.61
C LEU A 38 -1.92 4.90 5.66
N ASP A 39 -2.83 5.48 4.88
CA ASP A 39 -3.12 6.92 4.89
C ASP A 39 -3.69 7.37 6.24
N GLU A 40 -4.61 6.59 6.84
CA GLU A 40 -5.18 6.84 8.17
C GLU A 40 -4.12 6.83 9.29
N ARG A 41 -3.00 6.13 9.07
CA ARG A 41 -1.85 6.09 9.98
C ARG A 41 -0.79 7.15 9.68
N GLY A 42 -1.01 8.00 8.67
CA GLY A 42 -0.05 9.02 8.26
C GLY A 42 1.22 8.44 7.61
N VAL A 43 1.18 7.19 7.12
CA VAL A 43 2.31 6.56 6.46
C VAL A 43 2.41 7.08 5.03
N ARG A 44 3.57 7.61 4.64
CA ARG A 44 3.83 7.99 3.24
C ARG A 44 3.85 6.73 2.37
N VAL A 45 3.01 6.67 1.34
CA VAL A 45 2.97 5.55 0.40
C VAL A 45 3.23 6.04 -1.03
N GLU A 46 4.24 5.47 -1.66
CA GLU A 46 4.64 5.75 -3.04
C GLU A 46 4.45 4.50 -3.90
N SER A 47 3.72 4.64 -5.00
CA SER A 47 3.33 3.51 -5.85
C SER A 47 3.79 3.72 -7.28
N LEU A 48 4.56 2.77 -7.83
CA LEU A 48 5.10 2.89 -9.20
C LEU A 48 4.03 2.71 -10.27
N ALA A 49 3.09 1.78 -10.06
CA ALA A 49 1.93 1.57 -10.90
C ALA A 49 0.67 1.49 -10.05
N ARG A 50 -0.38 2.20 -10.45
CA ARG A 50 -1.66 2.23 -9.73
C ARG A 50 -2.76 1.70 -10.63
N ILE A 51 -3.30 0.55 -10.30
CA ILE A 51 -4.36 -0.13 -11.05
C ILE A 51 -5.71 0.31 -10.48
N LYS A 52 -6.50 0.98 -11.31
CA LYS A 52 -7.89 1.38 -11.04
C LYS A 52 -8.86 0.20 -11.16
N GLY A 53 -8.61 -0.72 -12.08
CA GLY A 53 -9.47 -1.88 -12.29
C GLY A 53 -9.01 -2.75 -13.47
N PHE A 54 -9.84 -3.73 -13.79
CA PHE A 54 -9.70 -4.57 -14.97
C PHE A 54 -10.98 -4.48 -15.78
N GLU A 55 -10.87 -4.23 -17.07
CA GLU A 55 -12.01 -4.12 -17.99
C GLU A 55 -11.62 -4.76 -19.33
N ASN A 56 -12.48 -5.63 -19.88
CA ASN A 56 -12.22 -6.33 -21.14
C ASN A 56 -10.84 -7.01 -21.21
N ASP A 57 -10.43 -7.68 -20.13
CA ASP A 57 -9.10 -8.32 -19.97
C ASP A 57 -7.89 -7.37 -20.04
N GLU A 58 -8.11 -6.06 -19.96
CA GLU A 58 -7.07 -5.04 -19.90
C GLU A 58 -6.93 -4.44 -18.50
N VAL A 59 -5.70 -4.00 -18.19
CA VAL A 59 -5.39 -3.30 -16.94
C VAL A 59 -5.63 -1.81 -17.11
N ILE A 60 -6.53 -1.26 -16.31
CA ILE A 60 -6.80 0.18 -16.29
C ILE A 60 -5.97 0.82 -15.19
N PHE A 61 -5.03 1.68 -15.56
CA PHE A 61 -4.23 2.46 -14.61
C PHE A 61 -4.97 3.74 -14.16
N LEU A 62 -4.59 4.30 -13.02
CA LEU A 62 -5.12 5.56 -12.47
C LEU A 62 -4.48 6.78 -13.15
#